data_AF-A0A7K0YCD1-F1
#
_entry.id   AF-A0A7K0YCD1-F1
#
_cell.length_a   1.000
_cell.length_b   1.000
_cell.length_c   1.000
_cell.angle_alpha   90.00
_cell.angle_beta   90.00
_cell.angle_gamma   90.00
#
_symmetry.space_group_name_H-M   'P 1'
#
loop_
_entity.id
_entity.type
_entity.pdbx_description
1 polymer ?
#
loop_
_entity_poly.entity_id
_entity_poly.type
_entity_poly.pdbx_seq_one_letter_code
_entity_poly.pdbx_strand_id
1 'polypeptide(L)'
;MSKTTNWVGQNLPLTIEKVAHGGIFVARHDGRVVFVSHVLPGEKVLAQVYEDRGGSFCRAEPIQILEPSPDRVPQVWKQAGSGGAGGAEFGHIKLARQRELKADVLEEALDRMAGIKLRPVVEAAPGDDEANGLGYRTRMQLHVDEAGTVGPYRERSHEVIKVKDLPLAVEDLRELEMHNKNFQNVKKIELSASSTGQVQWKIDSKLKGDDRLIERVAGRTFRISGGGFWQVHKKAAEVLSSAVTDMVAAAGIDKEADNLDLYGGVGLFSGA
;
A
#
# COMPACT_ATOMS: atom_id res chain seq x y z
N MET A 1 -16.76 29.10 13.48
CA MET A 1 -17.46 28.18 12.55
C MET A 1 -18.31 27.24 13.38
N SER A 2 -19.60 27.15 13.07
CA SER A 2 -20.61 26.45 13.87
C SER A 2 -20.27 24.97 14.07
N LYS A 3 -20.24 24.51 15.33
CA LYS A 3 -19.93 23.12 15.73
C LYS A 3 -21.08 22.13 15.47
N THR A 4 -22.11 22.51 14.72
CA THR A 4 -23.39 21.78 14.67
C THR A 4 -23.65 20.98 13.39
N THR A 5 -22.78 21.06 12.39
CA THR A 5 -22.97 20.27 11.17
C THR A 5 -22.38 18.87 11.35
N ASN A 6 -23.24 17.87 11.51
CA ASN A 6 -22.89 16.45 11.48
C ASN A 6 -23.56 15.82 10.25
N TRP A 7 -22.76 15.40 9.27
CA TRP A 7 -23.23 14.76 8.05
C TRP A 7 -23.21 13.23 8.10
N VAL A 8 -22.85 12.59 9.21
CA VAL A 8 -22.82 11.11 9.29
C VAL A 8 -24.16 10.51 8.83
N GLY A 9 -24.07 9.52 7.94
CA GLY A 9 -25.22 8.85 7.32
C GLY A 9 -25.83 9.57 6.12
N GLN A 10 -25.47 10.84 5.86
CA GLN A 10 -25.95 11.57 4.69
C GLN A 10 -25.25 11.09 3.41
N ASN A 11 -26.01 11.09 2.32
CA ASN A 11 -25.54 10.76 0.99
C ASN A 11 -25.32 12.07 0.22
N LEU A 12 -24.07 12.37 -0.10
CA LEU A 12 -23.68 13.59 -0.78
C LEU A 12 -23.37 13.31 -2.26
N PRO A 13 -23.96 14.05 -3.21
CA PRO A 13 -23.49 14.04 -4.58
C PRO A 13 -22.17 14.81 -4.65
N LEU A 14 -21.10 14.14 -5.09
CA LEU A 14 -19.76 14.68 -5.12
C LEU A 14 -19.16 14.55 -6.52
N THR A 15 -18.42 15.58 -6.92
CA THR A 15 -17.46 15.50 -8.03
C THR A 15 -16.07 15.40 -7.43
N ILE A 16 -15.32 14.36 -7.80
CA ILE A 16 -14.00 14.11 -7.25
C ILE A 16 -12.98 15.00 -7.96
N GLU A 17 -12.25 15.81 -7.20
CA GLU A 17 -11.34 16.83 -7.73
C GLU A 17 -9.96 16.24 -8.02
N LYS A 18 -9.34 15.63 -7.01
CA LYS A 18 -7.94 15.17 -7.09
C LYS A 18 -7.61 14.08 -6.09
N VAL A 19 -6.45 13.45 -6.29
CA VAL A 19 -5.84 12.54 -5.34
C VAL A 19 -5.09 13.31 -4.25
N ALA A 20 -4.99 12.71 -3.07
CA ALA A 20 -4.12 13.13 -1.98
C ALA A 20 -3.29 11.95 -1.48
N HIS A 21 -2.26 12.24 -0.69
CA HIS A 21 -1.40 11.21 -0.10
C HIS A 21 -2.22 10.21 0.73
N GLY A 22 -1.85 8.93 0.67
CA GLY A 22 -2.48 7.86 1.45
C GLY A 22 -3.67 7.18 0.77
N GLY A 23 -3.76 7.23 -0.55
CA GLY A 23 -4.77 6.47 -1.31
C GLY A 23 -6.19 7.05 -1.24
N ILE A 24 -6.30 8.32 -0.88
CA ILE A 24 -7.58 9.05 -0.72
C ILE A 24 -7.72 10.13 -1.77
N PHE A 25 -8.97 10.49 -2.03
CA PHE A 25 -9.35 11.51 -2.99
C PHE A 25 -10.15 12.61 -2.31
N VAL A 26 -10.13 13.78 -2.92
CA VAL A 26 -10.70 15.00 -2.37
C VAL A 26 -11.86 15.46 -3.23
N ALA A 27 -12.99 15.75 -2.58
CA ALA A 27 -14.08 16.54 -3.13
C ALA A 27 -14.38 17.70 -2.19
N ARG A 28 -15.18 18.67 -2.66
CA ARG A 28 -15.70 19.76 -1.83
C ARG A 28 -17.22 19.80 -1.90
N HIS A 29 -17.84 19.99 -0.75
CA HIS A 29 -19.28 20.12 -0.61
C HIS A 29 -19.58 21.15 0.47
N ASP A 30 -20.42 22.14 0.18
CA ASP A 30 -20.78 23.25 1.08
C ASP A 30 -19.58 23.87 1.84
N GLY A 31 -18.49 24.13 1.12
CA GLY A 31 -17.27 24.76 1.67
C GLY A 31 -16.40 23.84 2.54
N ARG A 32 -16.76 22.57 2.71
CA ARG A 32 -16.00 21.57 3.47
C ARG A 32 -15.28 20.60 2.53
N VAL A 33 -14.17 20.07 3.00
CA VAL A 33 -13.40 19.01 2.31
C VAL A 33 -14.03 17.66 2.64
N VAL A 34 -14.28 16.84 1.62
CA VAL A 34 -14.76 15.47 1.79
C VAL A 34 -13.67 14.53 1.29
N PHE A 35 -13.10 13.73 2.18
CA PHE A 35 -12.16 12.68 1.79
C PHE A 35 -12.92 11.41 1.40
N VAL A 36 -12.64 10.88 0.22
CA VAL A 36 -13.33 9.73 -0.35
C VAL A 36 -12.31 8.70 -0.81
N SER A 37 -12.45 7.44 -0.36
CA SER A 37 -11.67 6.29 -0.85
C SER A 37 -12.38 5.64 -2.05
N HIS A 38 -11.69 4.81 -2.82
CA HIS A 38 -12.26 4.00 -3.92
C HIS A 38 -12.92 4.76 -5.08
N VAL A 39 -12.48 6.00 -5.31
CA VAL A 39 -12.92 6.87 -6.40
C VAL A 39 -11.73 7.38 -7.23
N LEU A 40 -11.99 8.00 -8.38
CA LEU A 40 -10.96 8.64 -9.22
C LEU A 40 -11.29 10.11 -9.47
N PRO A 41 -10.28 10.97 -9.74
CA PRO A 41 -10.52 12.34 -10.17
C PRO A 41 -11.39 12.39 -11.43
N GLY A 42 -12.32 13.35 -11.46
CA GLY A 42 -13.29 13.55 -12.53
C GLY A 42 -14.58 12.73 -12.38
N GLU A 43 -14.65 11.76 -11.47
CA GLU A 43 -15.86 10.98 -11.25
C GLU A 43 -16.96 11.80 -10.55
N LYS A 44 -18.20 11.51 -10.93
CA LYS A 44 -19.38 11.91 -10.14
C LYS A 44 -19.89 10.71 -9.36
N VAL A 45 -20.07 10.88 -8.07
CA VAL A 45 -20.45 9.80 -7.15
C VAL A 45 -21.54 10.25 -6.20
N LEU A 46 -22.32 9.29 -5.72
CA LEU A 46 -23.10 9.44 -4.49
C LEU A 46 -22.29 8.77 -3.37
N ALA A 47 -21.85 9.55 -2.39
CA ALA A 47 -21.02 9.06 -1.29
C ALA A 47 -21.70 9.23 0.06
N GLN A 48 -21.66 8.19 0.90
CA GLN A 48 -22.20 8.24 2.25
C GLN A 48 -21.10 8.65 3.24
N VAL A 49 -21.36 9.67 4.05
CA VAL A 49 -20.45 10.12 5.10
C VAL A 49 -20.48 9.13 6.26
N TYR A 50 -19.34 8.54 6.60
CA TYR A 50 -19.21 7.60 7.73
C TYR A 50 -18.50 8.23 8.94
N GLU A 51 -17.75 9.32 8.75
CA GLU A 51 -17.05 10.02 9.83
C GLU A 51 -17.15 11.54 9.63
N ASP A 52 -17.81 12.21 10.58
CA ASP A 52 -17.85 13.66 10.66
C ASP A 52 -17.65 14.10 12.12
N ARG A 53 -16.48 14.68 12.42
CA ARG A 53 -16.16 15.22 13.76
C ARG A 53 -16.47 16.72 13.87
N GLY A 54 -17.19 17.28 12.89
CA GLY A 54 -17.37 18.71 12.71
C GLY A 54 -16.12 19.41 12.15
N GLY A 55 -16.25 20.69 11.80
CA GLY A 55 -15.14 21.49 11.29
C GLY A 55 -15.01 21.48 9.77
N SER A 56 -13.79 21.60 9.26
CA SER A 56 -13.52 21.86 7.83
C SER A 56 -13.54 20.62 6.94
N PHE A 57 -13.56 19.41 7.48
CA PHE A 57 -13.59 18.18 6.69
C PHE A 57 -14.44 17.06 7.30
N CYS A 58 -14.77 16.06 6.48
CA CYS A 58 -15.37 14.79 6.86
C CYS A 58 -14.86 13.66 5.93
N ARG A 59 -15.25 12.41 6.19
CA ARG A 59 -14.89 11.25 5.37
C ARG A 59 -16.13 10.51 4.89
N ALA A 60 -16.09 10.08 3.64
CA ALA A 60 -17.17 9.39 2.98
C ALA A 60 -16.66 8.21 2.15
N GLU A 61 -17.57 7.29 1.84
CA GLU A 61 -17.35 6.16 0.96
C GLU A 61 -18.38 6.17 -0.19
N PRO A 62 -17.98 5.85 -1.43
CA PRO A 62 -18.90 5.84 -2.56
C PRO A 62 -19.89 4.68 -2.41
N ILE A 63 -21.20 5.00 -2.36
CA ILE A 63 -22.26 4.00 -2.44
C ILE A 63 -22.71 3.76 -3.88
N GLN A 64 -22.45 4.73 -4.77
CA GLN A 64 -22.72 4.62 -6.19
C GLN A 64 -21.75 5.49 -7.01
N ILE A 65 -21.22 4.93 -8.09
CA ILE A 65 -20.50 5.70 -9.12
C ILE A 65 -21.52 6.09 -10.19
N LEU A 66 -21.78 7.40 -10.35
CA LEU A 66 -22.77 7.93 -11.28
C LEU A 66 -22.16 8.13 -12.67
N GLU A 67 -20.97 8.72 -12.71
CA GLU A 67 -20.18 8.91 -13.93
C GLU A 67 -18.76 8.38 -13.68
N PRO A 68 -18.43 7.16 -14.15
CA PRO A 68 -17.13 6.56 -13.90
C PRO A 68 -16.05 7.18 -14.79
N SER A 69 -14.82 7.21 -14.27
CA SER A 69 -13.64 7.59 -15.05
C SER A 69 -13.37 6.56 -16.14
N PRO A 70 -12.88 6.95 -17.33
CA PRO A 70 -12.41 6.01 -18.34
C PRO A 70 -11.25 5.12 -17.86
N ASP A 71 -10.57 5.50 -16.78
CA ASP A 71 -9.48 4.75 -16.17
C ASP A 71 -9.91 3.83 -15.02
N ARG A 72 -11.21 3.81 -14.69
CA ARG A 72 -11.76 2.83 -13.77
C ARG A 72 -11.76 1.45 -14.42
N VAL A 73 -11.30 0.46 -13.68
CA VAL A 73 -11.35 -0.97 -14.04
C VAL A 73 -12.02 -1.75 -12.91
N PRO A 74 -12.48 -2.99 -13.16
CA PRO A 74 -12.89 -3.88 -12.08
C PRO A 74 -11.77 -4.01 -11.03
N GLN A 75 -12.16 -4.01 -9.76
CA GLN A 75 -11.23 -4.18 -8.64
C GLN A 75 -10.45 -5.50 -8.79
N VAL A 76 -9.12 -5.44 -8.75
CA VAL A 76 -8.23 -6.60 -8.91
C VAL A 76 -8.36 -7.63 -7.79
N TRP A 77 -8.86 -7.22 -6.62
CA TRP A 77 -9.13 -8.09 -5.49
C TRP A 77 -10.59 -8.01 -5.07
N LYS A 78 -11.38 -9.04 -5.36
CA LYS A 78 -12.84 -9.02 -5.25
C LYS A 78 -13.37 -8.64 -3.86
N GLN A 79 -12.61 -8.93 -2.81
CA GLN A 79 -12.95 -8.67 -1.41
C GLN A 79 -12.45 -7.30 -0.93
N ALA A 80 -11.64 -6.60 -1.72
CA ALA A 80 -11.27 -5.20 -1.49
C ALA A 80 -12.32 -4.24 -2.09
N GLY A 81 -12.09 -2.94 -1.95
CA GLY A 81 -13.05 -1.89 -2.35
C GLY A 81 -13.77 -1.31 -1.14
N SER A 82 -14.83 -0.53 -1.39
CA SER A 82 -15.58 0.16 -0.33
C SER A 82 -16.10 -0.83 0.72
N GLY A 83 -15.78 -0.60 1.98
CA GLY A 83 -16.06 -1.52 3.07
C GLY A 83 -15.39 -2.89 2.97
N GLY A 84 -14.39 -3.06 2.09
CA GLY A 84 -13.69 -4.32 1.87
C GLY A 84 -12.34 -4.41 2.57
N ALA A 85 -11.57 -5.44 2.21
CA ALA A 85 -10.19 -5.65 2.62
C ALA A 85 -9.30 -4.45 2.25
N GLY A 86 -8.52 -3.96 3.23
CA GLY A 86 -7.54 -2.91 3.03
C GLY A 86 -6.26 -3.39 2.32
N GLY A 87 -5.50 -2.43 1.79
CA GLY A 87 -4.19 -2.63 1.17
C GLY A 87 -4.20 -2.72 -0.36
N ALA A 88 -5.37 -2.59 -1.00
CA ALA A 88 -5.56 -2.56 -2.45
C ALA A 88 -6.43 -1.35 -2.88
N GLU A 89 -6.22 -0.21 -2.24
CA GLU A 89 -7.06 0.99 -2.42
C GLU A 89 -7.08 1.45 -3.88
N PHE A 90 -5.97 1.31 -4.62
CA PHE A 90 -5.86 1.68 -6.04
C PHE A 90 -6.24 0.57 -7.03
N GLY A 91 -6.60 -0.62 -6.56
CA GLY A 91 -6.79 -1.79 -7.43
C GLY A 91 -7.98 -1.72 -8.40
N HIS A 92 -8.77 -0.65 -8.37
CA HIS A 92 -9.86 -0.35 -9.30
C HIS A 92 -9.48 0.72 -10.35
N ILE A 93 -8.18 1.03 -10.47
CA ILE A 93 -7.61 2.05 -11.33
C ILE A 93 -6.61 1.39 -12.28
N LYS A 94 -6.63 1.72 -13.59
CA LYS A 94 -5.59 1.26 -14.54
C LYS A 94 -4.18 1.60 -14.02
N LEU A 95 -3.22 0.70 -14.18
CA LEU A 95 -1.85 0.87 -13.66
C LEU A 95 -1.17 2.16 -14.14
N ALA A 96 -1.32 2.51 -15.42
CA ALA A 96 -0.77 3.75 -15.96
C ALA A 96 -1.33 4.97 -15.21
N ARG A 97 -2.64 5.00 -14.97
CA ARG A 97 -3.28 6.07 -14.20
C ARG A 97 -2.85 6.06 -12.73
N GLN A 98 -2.62 4.90 -12.12
CA GLN A 98 -2.07 4.85 -10.75
C GLN A 98 -0.71 5.55 -10.65
N ARG A 99 0.16 5.42 -11.66
CA ARG A 99 1.47 6.08 -11.71
C ARG A 99 1.32 7.60 -11.86
N GLU A 100 0.41 8.06 -12.72
CA GLU A 100 0.10 9.49 -12.86
C GLU A 100 -0.42 10.10 -11.54
N LEU A 101 -1.33 9.42 -10.86
CA LEU A 101 -1.85 9.87 -9.56
C LEU A 101 -0.76 9.93 -8.49
N LYS A 102 0.18 8.97 -8.49
CA LYS A 102 1.37 9.03 -7.61
C LYS A 102 2.26 10.22 -7.97
N ALA A 103 2.45 10.50 -9.26
CA ALA A 103 3.20 11.67 -9.71
C ALA A 103 2.53 12.99 -9.28
N ASP A 104 1.20 13.09 -9.36
CA ASP A 104 0.43 14.25 -8.89
C ASP A 104 0.67 14.51 -7.38
N VAL A 105 0.66 13.45 -6.56
CA VAL A 105 0.94 13.55 -5.12
C VAL A 105 2.38 14.03 -4.86
N LEU A 106 3.36 13.49 -5.59
CA LEU A 106 4.76 13.88 -5.42
C LEU A 106 5.01 15.32 -5.89
N GLU A 107 4.45 15.72 -7.02
CA GLU A 107 4.54 17.08 -7.55
C GLU A 107 3.97 18.10 -6.56
N GLU A 108 2.77 17.85 -6.02
CA GLU A 108 2.17 18.73 -5.01
C GLU A 108 3.01 18.79 -3.72
N ALA A 109 3.61 17.67 -3.29
CA ALA A 109 4.45 17.63 -2.11
C ALA A 109 5.77 18.40 -2.32
N LEU A 110 6.45 18.20 -3.45
CA LEU A 110 7.70 18.89 -3.80
C LEU A 110 7.49 20.40 -3.87
N ASP A 111 6.40 20.84 -4.49
CA ASP A 111 6.06 22.25 -4.59
C ASP A 111 5.74 22.85 -3.20
N ARG A 112 4.79 22.24 -2.46
CA ARG A 112 4.29 22.83 -1.21
C ARG A 112 5.27 22.75 -0.05
N MET A 113 6.06 21.68 0.04
CA MET A 113 6.95 21.44 1.18
C MET A 113 8.37 21.91 0.91
N ALA A 114 8.85 21.83 -0.33
CA ALA A 114 10.23 22.15 -0.69
C ALA A 114 10.35 23.36 -1.64
N GLY A 115 9.24 23.89 -2.17
CA GLY A 115 9.28 24.97 -3.17
C GLY A 115 9.81 24.53 -4.53
N ILE A 116 9.87 23.21 -4.79
CA ILE A 116 10.46 22.64 -6.01
C ILE A 116 9.35 22.39 -7.03
N LYS A 117 9.39 23.11 -8.16
CA LYS A 117 8.49 22.90 -9.30
C LYS A 117 9.01 21.78 -10.19
N LEU A 118 8.66 20.53 -9.85
CA LEU A 118 9.08 19.35 -10.58
C LEU A 118 7.98 18.30 -10.58
N ARG A 119 7.60 17.82 -11.77
CA ARG A 119 6.77 16.63 -11.95
C ARG A 119 7.66 15.40 -12.12
N PRO A 120 7.72 14.48 -11.14
CA PRO A 120 8.52 13.27 -11.29
C PRO A 120 7.84 12.25 -12.20
N VAL A 121 8.65 11.41 -12.85
CA VAL A 121 8.17 10.21 -13.53
C VAL A 121 8.09 9.08 -12.51
N VAL A 122 6.92 8.45 -12.39
CA VAL A 122 6.74 7.27 -11.53
C VAL A 122 6.75 6.03 -12.41
N GLU A 123 7.74 5.17 -12.20
CA GLU A 123 7.97 3.98 -13.01
C GLU A 123 7.42 2.71 -12.33
N ALA A 124 7.19 1.67 -13.13
CA ALA A 124 6.87 0.33 -12.62
C ALA A 124 8.15 -0.39 -12.19
N ALA A 125 8.08 -1.27 -11.18
CA ALA A 125 9.21 -2.17 -10.94
C ALA A 125 9.23 -3.26 -12.03
N PRO A 126 10.41 -3.84 -12.34
CA PRO A 126 10.52 -4.85 -13.40
C PRO A 126 9.58 -6.05 -13.18
N GLY A 127 8.72 -6.32 -14.17
CA GLY A 127 7.74 -7.42 -14.13
C GLY A 127 6.35 -7.03 -13.60
N ASP A 128 6.16 -5.80 -13.11
CA ASP A 128 4.88 -5.39 -12.51
C ASP A 128 3.78 -5.20 -13.56
N ASP A 129 4.09 -4.63 -14.72
CA ASP A 129 3.10 -4.42 -15.78
C ASP A 129 2.62 -5.78 -16.34
N GLU A 130 3.54 -6.74 -16.53
CA GLU A 130 3.22 -8.11 -16.95
C GLU A 130 2.37 -8.86 -15.92
N ALA A 131 2.60 -8.60 -14.62
CA ALA A 131 1.82 -9.17 -13.53
C ALA A 131 0.55 -8.37 -13.19
N ASN A 132 0.22 -7.33 -13.97
CA ASN A 132 -0.88 -6.41 -13.70
C ASN A 132 -0.84 -5.79 -12.28
N GLY A 133 0.36 -5.51 -11.77
CA GLY A 133 0.58 -4.93 -10.45
C GLY A 133 0.25 -5.86 -9.28
N LEU A 134 0.29 -7.18 -9.51
CA LEU A 134 -0.02 -8.21 -8.52
C LEU A 134 1.20 -9.06 -8.17
N GLY A 135 1.08 -9.91 -7.15
CA GLY A 135 2.10 -10.91 -6.85
C GLY A 135 3.46 -10.36 -6.46
N TYR A 136 3.50 -9.22 -5.76
CA TYR A 136 4.74 -8.52 -5.44
C TYR A 136 5.12 -8.55 -3.96
N ARG A 137 4.15 -8.74 -3.04
CA ARG A 137 4.39 -8.70 -1.59
C ARG A 137 5.08 -9.98 -1.14
N THR A 138 6.32 -9.85 -0.72
CA THR A 138 7.13 -10.90 -0.07
C THR A 138 6.87 -10.97 1.42
N ARG A 139 6.17 -9.98 2.00
CA ARG A 139 5.83 -9.93 3.42
C ARG A 139 4.40 -9.48 3.63
N MET A 140 3.70 -10.17 4.51
CA MET A 140 2.30 -9.90 4.81
C MET A 140 2.00 -10.12 6.27
N GLN A 141 1.05 -9.34 6.78
CA GLN A 141 0.47 -9.53 8.09
C GLN A 141 -1.03 -9.78 7.91
N LEU A 142 -1.50 -10.90 8.44
CA LEU A 142 -2.90 -11.26 8.55
C LEU A 142 -3.31 -11.23 10.01
N HIS A 143 -4.58 -10.91 10.22
CA HIS A 143 -5.22 -10.79 11.52
C HIS A 143 -6.23 -11.91 11.68
N VAL A 144 -6.50 -12.26 12.93
CA VAL A 144 -7.43 -13.33 13.27
C VAL A 144 -8.49 -12.78 14.20
N ASP A 145 -9.76 -12.96 13.85
CA ASP A 145 -10.89 -12.54 14.68
C ASP A 145 -11.20 -13.56 15.79
N GLU A 146 -12.17 -13.25 16.66
CA GLU A 146 -12.58 -14.12 17.77
C GLU A 146 -13.14 -15.48 17.29
N ALA A 147 -13.66 -15.56 16.07
CA ALA A 147 -14.13 -16.80 15.47
C ALA A 147 -13.00 -17.62 14.83
N GLY A 148 -11.77 -17.10 14.80
CA GLY A 148 -10.62 -17.71 14.17
C GLY A 148 -10.53 -17.47 12.66
N THR A 149 -11.32 -16.54 12.11
CA THR A 149 -11.26 -16.12 10.70
C THR A 149 -9.98 -15.34 10.47
N VAL A 150 -9.23 -15.72 9.43
CA VAL A 150 -8.00 -15.06 9.04
C VAL A 150 -8.23 -14.11 7.86
N GLY A 151 -7.68 -12.91 7.95
CA GLY A 151 -7.72 -11.96 6.85
C GLY A 151 -6.99 -10.64 7.13
N PRO A 152 -6.89 -9.76 6.13
CA PRO A 152 -6.50 -8.38 6.37
C PRO A 152 -7.58 -7.66 7.18
N TYR A 153 -7.24 -6.52 7.77
CA TYR A 153 -8.26 -5.60 8.26
C TYR A 153 -8.98 -4.89 7.12
N ARG A 154 -10.24 -4.52 7.35
CA ARG A 154 -10.96 -3.53 6.57
C ARG A 154 -10.19 -2.21 6.58
N GLU A 155 -10.26 -1.45 5.48
CA GLU A 155 -9.63 -0.13 5.41
C GLU A 155 -10.01 0.71 6.66
N ARG A 156 -8.99 1.27 7.33
CA ARG A 156 -9.14 2.17 8.51
C ARG A 156 -9.95 1.57 9.68
N SER A 157 -9.97 0.24 9.80
CA SER A 157 -10.68 -0.48 10.87
C SER A 157 -9.79 -1.58 11.48
N HIS A 158 -10.27 -2.22 12.54
CA HIS A 158 -9.72 -3.47 13.11
C HIS A 158 -10.65 -4.67 12.83
N GLU A 159 -11.65 -4.49 11.97
CA GLU A 159 -12.52 -5.58 11.51
C GLU A 159 -11.76 -6.47 10.53
N VAL A 160 -11.68 -7.76 10.81
CA VAL A 160 -11.04 -8.74 9.93
C VAL A 160 -11.97 -9.06 8.77
N ILE A 161 -11.49 -8.92 7.54
CA ILE A 161 -12.24 -9.26 6.34
C ILE A 161 -11.84 -10.64 5.85
N LYS A 162 -12.83 -11.54 5.77
CA LYS A 162 -12.62 -12.86 5.16
C LYS A 162 -12.31 -12.72 3.67
N VAL A 163 -11.19 -13.28 3.25
CA VAL A 163 -10.74 -13.28 1.86
C VAL A 163 -10.61 -14.71 1.33
N LYS A 164 -10.69 -14.88 0.01
CA LYS A 164 -10.53 -16.20 -0.65
C LYS A 164 -9.13 -16.39 -1.22
N ASP A 165 -8.43 -15.29 -1.46
CA ASP A 165 -7.14 -15.20 -2.10
C ASP A 165 -6.37 -13.98 -1.56
N LEU A 166 -5.06 -13.97 -1.82
CA LEU A 166 -4.14 -12.89 -1.47
C LEU A 166 -3.40 -12.46 -2.74
N PRO A 167 -4.05 -11.76 -3.69
CA PRO A 167 -3.52 -11.53 -5.04
C PRO A 167 -2.26 -10.66 -5.05
N LEU A 168 -2.03 -9.85 -4.01
CA LEU A 168 -0.82 -9.04 -3.88
C LEU A 168 0.39 -9.85 -3.42
N ALA A 169 0.20 -11.05 -2.84
CA ALA A 169 1.26 -11.89 -2.31
C ALA A 169 2.02 -12.62 -3.42
N VAL A 170 3.33 -12.80 -3.26
CA VAL A 170 4.09 -13.73 -4.12
C VAL A 170 3.56 -15.17 -4.01
N GLU A 171 3.82 -15.98 -5.04
CA GLU A 171 3.29 -17.35 -5.14
C GLU A 171 3.55 -18.19 -3.89
N ASP A 172 4.80 -18.22 -3.43
CA ASP A 172 5.23 -18.97 -2.25
C ASP A 172 4.38 -18.68 -1.00
N LEU A 173 3.84 -17.46 -0.87
CA LEU A 173 2.96 -17.08 0.23
C LEU A 173 1.49 -17.41 -0.05
N ARG A 174 1.04 -17.38 -1.31
CA ARG A 174 -0.32 -17.78 -1.70
C ARG A 174 -0.56 -19.26 -1.44
N GLU A 175 0.43 -20.09 -1.75
CA GLU A 175 0.38 -21.55 -1.58
C GLU A 175 0.19 -21.99 -0.11
N LEU A 176 0.54 -21.13 0.86
CA LEU A 176 0.33 -21.44 2.28
C LEU A 176 -1.15 -21.48 2.68
N GLU A 177 -2.01 -20.78 1.91
CA GLU A 177 -3.45 -20.66 2.10
C GLU A 177 -3.86 -20.38 3.56
N MET A 178 -3.06 -19.60 4.30
CA MET A 178 -3.31 -19.35 5.73
C MET A 178 -4.65 -18.65 5.95
N HIS A 179 -5.11 -17.84 5.00
CA HIS A 179 -6.41 -17.17 5.02
C HIS A 179 -7.62 -18.12 4.89
N ASN A 180 -7.42 -19.33 4.37
CA ASN A 180 -8.47 -20.34 4.22
C ASN A 180 -8.60 -21.27 5.45
N LYS A 181 -7.66 -21.18 6.39
CA LYS A 181 -7.64 -21.97 7.63
C LYS A 181 -8.33 -21.21 8.76
N ASN A 182 -8.73 -21.95 9.78
CA ASN A 182 -9.28 -21.37 11.01
C ASN A 182 -8.26 -21.51 12.15
N PHE A 183 -7.99 -20.41 12.85
CA PHE A 183 -6.99 -20.37 13.93
C PHE A 183 -7.62 -19.89 15.24
N GLN A 184 -7.82 -20.81 16.18
CA GLN A 184 -8.35 -20.48 17.50
C GLN A 184 -7.25 -19.93 18.42
N ASN A 185 -7.58 -18.92 19.22
CA ASN A 185 -6.66 -18.28 20.18
C ASN A 185 -5.38 -17.70 19.55
N VAL A 186 -5.44 -17.33 18.26
CA VAL A 186 -4.37 -16.63 17.55
C VAL A 186 -4.82 -15.20 17.33
N LYS A 187 -3.90 -14.23 17.37
CA LYS A 187 -4.21 -12.82 17.06
C LYS A 187 -3.67 -12.39 15.71
N LYS A 188 -2.48 -12.89 15.36
CA LYS A 188 -1.74 -12.41 14.20
C LYS A 188 -0.95 -13.54 13.54
N ILE A 189 -0.90 -13.49 12.21
CA ILE A 189 -0.07 -14.36 11.38
C ILE A 189 0.79 -13.46 10.48
N GLU A 190 2.10 -13.57 10.59
CA GLU A 190 3.06 -12.86 9.75
C GLU A 190 3.70 -13.85 8.78
N LEU A 191 3.65 -13.54 7.48
CA LEU A 191 4.17 -14.38 6.40
C LEU A 191 5.33 -13.66 5.73
N SER A 192 6.39 -14.38 5.40
CA SER A 192 7.55 -13.82 4.71
C SER A 192 8.16 -14.84 3.75
N ALA A 193 8.48 -14.40 2.55
CA ALA A 193 9.21 -15.16 1.54
C ALA A 193 10.49 -14.39 1.18
N SER A 194 11.54 -15.11 0.80
CA SER A 194 12.81 -14.52 0.36
C SER A 194 13.02 -14.65 -1.14
N SER A 195 13.95 -13.86 -1.69
CA SER A 195 14.43 -14.03 -3.08
C SER A 195 15.13 -15.37 -3.35
N THR A 196 15.39 -16.18 -2.33
CA THR A 196 15.98 -17.52 -2.46
C THR A 196 14.95 -18.65 -2.35
N GLY A 197 13.66 -18.32 -2.28
CA GLY A 197 12.57 -19.30 -2.17
C GLY A 197 12.34 -19.84 -0.76
N GLN A 198 12.98 -19.24 0.25
CA GLN A 198 12.69 -19.60 1.64
C GLN A 198 11.39 -18.96 2.07
N VAL A 199 10.60 -19.71 2.83
CA VAL A 199 9.33 -19.26 3.40
C VAL A 199 9.38 -19.39 4.91
N GLN A 200 8.88 -18.36 5.58
CA GLN A 200 8.80 -18.26 7.02
C GLN A 200 7.41 -17.74 7.39
N TRP A 201 6.83 -18.27 8.46
CA TRP A 201 5.62 -17.71 9.06
C TRP A 201 5.71 -17.70 10.57
N LYS A 202 5.13 -16.66 11.17
CA LYS A 202 5.08 -16.47 12.61
C LYS A 202 3.62 -16.36 13.03
N ILE A 203 3.21 -17.28 13.89
CA ILE A 203 1.86 -17.30 14.48
C ILE A 203 2.01 -16.77 15.90
N ASP A 204 1.51 -15.56 16.13
CA ASP A 204 1.79 -14.73 17.30
C ASP A 204 3.28 -14.61 17.61
N SER A 205 3.81 -15.40 18.55
CA SER A 205 5.24 -15.43 18.91
C SER A 205 6.00 -16.63 18.35
N LYS A 206 5.29 -17.62 17.81
CA LYS A 206 5.88 -18.91 17.39
C LYS A 206 6.30 -18.84 15.93
N LEU A 207 7.61 -18.87 15.70
CA LEU A 207 8.21 -18.93 14.38
C LEU A 207 8.18 -20.36 13.83
N LYS A 208 7.94 -20.47 12.52
CA LYS A 208 8.04 -21.69 11.72
C LYS A 208 8.71 -21.36 10.38
N GLY A 209 9.43 -22.34 9.83
CA GLY A 209 10.35 -22.12 8.70
C GLY A 209 11.76 -21.81 9.20
N ASP A 210 12.57 -21.22 8.33
CA ASP A 210 13.95 -20.85 8.66
C ASP A 210 14.01 -19.73 9.70
N ASP A 211 14.98 -19.77 10.63
CA ASP A 211 15.17 -18.70 11.63
C ASP A 211 15.60 -17.36 10.98
N ARG A 212 16.25 -17.45 9.82
CA ARG A 212 16.70 -16.31 9.02
C ARG A 212 16.40 -16.54 7.55
N LEU A 213 15.79 -15.55 6.93
CA LEU A 213 15.59 -15.49 5.49
C LEU A 213 16.84 -14.95 4.79
N ILE A 214 17.24 -15.58 3.70
CA ILE A 214 18.39 -15.21 2.89
C ILE A 214 17.91 -14.44 1.67
N GLU A 215 18.39 -13.20 1.56
CA GLU A 215 18.09 -12.32 0.43
C GLU A 215 19.34 -12.08 -0.41
N ARG A 216 19.20 -12.02 -1.74
CA ARG A 216 20.28 -11.71 -2.68
C ARG A 216 19.93 -10.49 -3.50
N VAL A 217 20.76 -9.45 -3.40
CA VAL A 217 20.55 -8.14 -4.04
C VAL A 217 21.90 -7.56 -4.41
N ALA A 218 22.05 -7.04 -5.63
CA ALA A 218 23.29 -6.40 -6.09
C ALA A 218 24.57 -7.20 -5.79
N GLY A 219 24.55 -8.53 -5.99
CA GLY A 219 25.69 -9.42 -5.74
C GLY A 219 25.98 -9.72 -4.26
N ARG A 220 25.20 -9.19 -3.32
CA ARG A 220 25.36 -9.37 -1.88
C ARG A 220 24.33 -10.34 -1.31
N THR A 221 24.67 -10.95 -0.17
CA THR A 221 23.79 -11.85 0.57
C THR A 221 23.46 -11.26 1.93
N PHE A 222 22.17 -11.11 2.21
CA PHE A 222 21.64 -10.62 3.48
C PHE A 222 20.97 -11.76 4.25
N ARG A 223 21.08 -11.74 5.58
CA ARG A 223 20.41 -12.71 6.47
C ARG A 223 19.47 -11.96 7.39
N ILE A 224 18.18 -12.04 7.11
CA ILE A 224 17.13 -11.26 7.80
C ILE A 224 16.48 -12.14 8.86
N SER A 225 16.49 -11.71 10.12
CA SER A 225 15.73 -12.37 11.18
C SER A 225 14.22 -12.17 10.98
N GLY A 226 13.39 -13.08 11.52
CA GLY A 226 11.93 -13.07 11.34
C GLY A 226 11.14 -11.88 11.92
N GLY A 227 11.81 -10.80 12.30
CA GLY A 227 11.20 -9.51 12.64
C GLY A 227 11.98 -8.30 12.11
N GLY A 228 13.10 -8.50 11.42
CA GLY A 228 13.88 -7.42 10.82
C GLY A 228 13.16 -6.84 9.60
N PHE A 229 13.17 -5.52 9.45
CA PHE A 229 12.60 -4.86 8.27
C PHE A 229 13.32 -5.31 7.00
N TRP A 230 12.53 -5.52 5.95
CA TRP A 230 12.99 -5.73 4.59
C TRP A 230 11.97 -5.16 3.63
N GLN A 231 12.40 -4.84 2.41
CA GLN A 231 11.52 -4.31 1.38
C GLN A 231 10.42 -5.31 1.04
N VAL A 232 9.17 -4.86 1.08
CA VAL A 232 7.99 -5.72 0.90
C VAL A 232 7.81 -6.14 -0.56
N HIS A 233 8.25 -5.33 -1.52
CA HIS A 233 8.14 -5.65 -2.93
C HIS A 233 9.31 -6.53 -3.36
N LYS A 234 9.06 -7.66 -4.05
CA LYS A 234 10.08 -8.62 -4.50
C LYS A 234 11.21 -8.03 -5.35
N LYS A 235 10.98 -6.85 -5.95
CA LYS A 235 11.96 -6.08 -6.74
C LYS A 235 12.49 -4.82 -6.07
N ALA A 236 11.90 -4.36 -4.96
CA ALA A 236 12.25 -3.06 -4.39
C ALA A 236 13.69 -3.00 -3.90
N ALA A 237 14.22 -4.07 -3.31
CA ALA A 237 15.60 -4.06 -2.84
C ALA A 237 16.59 -3.81 -4.00
N GLU A 238 16.42 -4.51 -5.13
CA GLU A 238 17.25 -4.30 -6.33
C GLU A 238 17.04 -2.89 -6.92
N VAL A 239 15.79 -2.48 -7.15
CA VAL A 239 15.46 -1.17 -7.73
C VAL A 239 16.02 -0.02 -6.89
N LEU A 240 15.87 -0.08 -5.57
CA LEU A 240 16.37 0.96 -4.67
C LEU A 240 17.90 0.96 -4.61
N SER A 241 18.54 -0.21 -4.53
CA SER A 241 20.00 -0.30 -4.52
C SER A 241 20.60 0.26 -5.81
N SER A 242 20.07 -0.11 -6.98
CA SER A 242 20.52 0.45 -8.25
C SER A 242 20.34 1.96 -8.32
N ALA A 243 19.17 2.48 -7.94
CA ALA A 243 18.91 3.92 -7.95
C ALA A 243 19.89 4.71 -7.06
N VAL A 244 20.19 4.20 -5.85
CA VAL A 244 21.17 4.84 -4.95
C VAL A 244 22.57 4.79 -5.55
N THR A 245 23.01 3.63 -6.06
CA THR A 245 24.32 3.49 -6.69
C THR A 245 24.48 4.42 -7.90
N ASP A 246 23.46 4.55 -8.74
CA ASP A 246 23.47 5.45 -9.90
C ASP A 246 23.55 6.92 -9.47
N MET A 247 22.82 7.32 -8.43
CA MET A 247 22.88 8.67 -7.88
C MET A 247 24.25 8.99 -7.24
N VAL A 248 24.83 8.03 -6.50
CA VAL A 248 26.17 8.16 -5.90
C VAL A 248 27.22 8.39 -7.00
N ALA A 249 27.15 7.60 -8.08
CA ALA A 249 28.03 7.75 -9.23
C ALA A 249 27.84 9.10 -9.94
N ALA A 250 26.58 9.50 -10.18
CA ALA A 250 26.26 10.78 -10.83
C ALA A 250 26.69 12.00 -9.99
N ALA A 251 26.65 11.89 -8.66
CA ALA A 251 27.10 12.94 -7.74
C ALA A 251 28.63 12.98 -7.58
N GLY A 252 29.37 12.00 -8.10
CA GLY A 252 30.82 11.90 -7.93
C GLY A 252 31.25 11.61 -6.50
N ILE A 253 30.40 10.93 -5.71
CA ILE A 253 30.73 10.55 -4.34
C ILE A 253 31.78 9.42 -4.39
N ASP A 254 32.88 9.61 -3.66
CA ASP A 254 33.91 8.58 -3.50
C ASP A 254 33.40 7.46 -2.59
N LYS A 255 33.27 6.26 -3.17
CA LYS A 255 32.80 5.07 -2.45
C LYS A 255 33.83 4.53 -1.46
N GLU A 256 35.12 4.81 -1.68
CA GLU A 256 36.20 4.34 -0.82
C GLU A 256 36.42 5.28 0.38
N ALA A 257 35.77 6.45 0.41
CA ALA A 257 35.78 7.35 1.54
C ALA A 257 34.90 6.86 2.69
N ASP A 258 35.06 7.48 3.87
CA ASP A 258 34.19 7.25 5.02
C ASP A 258 32.77 7.78 4.74
N ASN A 259 31.88 6.87 4.35
CA ASN A 259 30.48 7.16 4.05
C ASN A 259 29.56 6.72 5.20
N LEU A 260 28.47 7.48 5.42
CA LEU A 260 27.49 7.18 6.47
C LEU A 260 26.13 6.82 5.88
N ASP A 261 25.67 5.59 6.11
CA ASP A 261 24.30 5.14 5.82
C ASP A 261 23.39 5.38 7.03
N LEU A 262 22.90 6.61 7.16
CA LEU A 262 22.00 7.00 8.25
C LEU A 262 20.66 6.27 8.09
N TYR A 263 20.19 5.63 9.17
CA TYR A 263 19.02 4.75 9.15
C TYR A 263 19.18 3.51 8.26
N GLY A 264 20.41 3.05 8.02
CA GLY A 264 20.72 1.94 7.10
C GLY A 264 20.12 0.57 7.45
N GLY A 265 19.57 0.39 8.66
CA GLY A 265 18.85 -0.83 9.05
C GLY A 265 19.71 -2.09 8.89
N VAL A 266 19.29 -3.01 8.02
CA VAL A 266 20.05 -4.24 7.71
C VAL A 266 21.22 -4.02 6.73
N GLY A 267 21.48 -2.77 6.36
CA GLY A 267 22.61 -2.36 5.54
C GLY A 267 22.42 -2.53 4.04
N LEU A 268 21.17 -2.36 3.54
CA LEU A 268 20.85 -2.51 2.12
C LEU A 268 21.74 -1.62 1.25
N PHE A 269 21.98 -0.37 1.67
CA PHE A 269 22.79 0.61 0.94
C PHE A 269 24.23 0.71 1.44
N SER A 270 24.52 0.31 2.69
CA SER A 270 25.84 0.45 3.33
C SER A 270 26.99 -0.35 2.68
N GLY A 271 26.79 -0.93 1.50
CA GLY A 271 27.85 -1.56 0.72
C GLY A 271 27.48 -1.67 -0.76
N ALA A 272 26.74 -0.68 -1.25
CA ALA A 272 26.37 -0.50 -2.67
C ALA A 272 27.28 0.54 -3.35
#